data_AF-L1PSF1-F1
#
_entry.id   AF-L1PSF1-F1
#
_cell.length_a   1.000
_cell.length_b   1.000
_cell.length_c   1.000
_cell.angle_alpha   90.00
_cell.angle_beta   90.00
_cell.angle_gamma   90.00
#
_symmetry.space_group_name_H-M   'P 1'
#
loop_
_entity.id
_entity.type
_entity.pdbx_description
1 polymer ?
#
loop_
_entity_poly.entity_id
_entity_poly.type
_entity_poly.pdbx_seq_one_letter_code
_entity_poly.pdbx_strand_id
1 'polypeptide(L)'
;MKIFYHRPTCLFINVGGILEKLLEESNISKFYRIIKYDISKKKRTISSIVNKLKIAIIVIETSKIKEYPDDIIREIIDLRTKGIIVYEAEEFYENINKRIPIVKLEAKKYIGDDIFSIKQRIRHRLIKRFFDLSLVFLALPIALPLTIIGVILTLLSSKGGAFFAQTRVGREGKTFKIYKIRTMVLNNGGFTQANDSRITPIGKILRFTKIDELPQLYNVLRGDMSIIGPRPEIPEYVEKYAEQIPFFKLRHMVKPGVTGWAQIHIPKATPEDSIKKLEYDLYYIKRYSLFLDIKIVLETTKIILTLNSN
;
A
#
# COMPACT_ATOMS: atom_id res chain seq x y z
N MET A 1 -28.86 18.39 -15.54
CA MET A 1 -29.71 17.56 -14.65
C MET A 1 -28.82 16.90 -13.60
N LYS A 2 -28.73 17.46 -12.38
CA LYS A 2 -27.89 16.93 -11.29
C LYS A 2 -28.65 15.79 -10.59
N ILE A 3 -28.30 14.55 -10.90
CA ILE A 3 -28.77 13.39 -10.14
C ILE A 3 -28.10 13.45 -8.77
N PHE A 4 -28.84 13.89 -7.75
CA PHE A 4 -28.41 13.82 -6.36
C PHE A 4 -28.37 12.34 -5.96
N TYR A 5 -27.20 11.70 -6.11
CA TYR A 5 -26.95 10.43 -5.44
C TYR A 5 -27.02 10.69 -3.93
N HIS A 6 -28.09 10.21 -3.28
CA HIS A 6 -28.17 10.21 -1.82
C HIS A 6 -27.02 9.35 -1.29
N ARG A 7 -26.08 10.00 -0.59
CA ARG A 7 -24.97 9.30 0.06
C ARG A 7 -25.54 8.32 1.10
N PRO A 8 -25.12 7.04 1.10
CA PRO A 8 -25.52 6.11 2.15
C PRO A 8 -25.17 6.66 3.53
N THR A 9 -26.03 6.42 4.51
CA THR A 9 -25.85 6.89 5.88
C THR A 9 -25.15 5.81 6.70
N CYS A 10 -24.07 6.18 7.37
CA CYS A 10 -23.32 5.33 8.30
C CYS A 10 -23.51 5.82 9.74
N LEU A 11 -23.74 4.89 10.66
CA LEU A 11 -23.82 5.15 12.10
C LEU A 11 -22.54 4.69 12.78
N PHE A 12 -21.83 5.61 13.43
CA PHE A 12 -20.61 5.34 14.19
C PHE A 12 -20.98 5.27 15.67
N ILE A 13 -20.70 4.14 16.29
CA ILE A 13 -21.07 3.87 17.68
C ILE A 13 -19.80 3.82 18.53
N ASN A 14 -19.65 4.78 19.45
CA ASN A 14 -18.50 4.94 20.36
C ASN A 14 -17.11 4.83 19.72
N VAL A 15 -16.98 5.10 18.42
CA VAL A 15 -15.69 5.17 17.73
C VAL A 15 -14.92 6.36 18.29
N GLY A 16 -13.84 6.13 19.05
CA GLY A 16 -13.16 7.20 19.79
C GLY A 16 -11.84 7.69 19.19
N GLY A 17 -11.39 8.85 19.69
CA GLY A 17 -9.99 9.31 19.70
C GLY A 17 -9.32 9.43 18.34
N ILE A 18 -8.20 8.73 18.15
CA ILE A 18 -7.34 8.83 16.97
C ILE A 18 -8.02 8.28 15.70
N LEU A 19 -8.77 7.18 15.82
CA LEU A 19 -9.37 6.55 14.64
C LEU A 19 -10.53 7.38 14.08
N GLU A 20 -11.27 8.05 14.94
CA GLU A 20 -12.25 9.05 14.54
C GLU A 20 -11.58 10.19 13.76
N LYS A 21 -10.49 10.76 14.28
CA LYS A 21 -9.71 11.79 13.57
C LYS A 21 -9.18 11.31 12.21
N LEU A 22 -8.67 10.08 12.15
CA LEU A 22 -8.20 9.47 10.90
C LEU A 22 -9.34 9.25 9.89
N LEU A 23 -10.55 8.90 10.36
CA LEU A 23 -11.74 8.76 9.53
C LEU A 23 -12.25 10.15 9.08
N GLU A 24 -12.11 11.20 9.88
CA GLU A 24 -12.45 12.57 9.50
C GLU A 24 -11.46 13.19 8.51
N GLU A 25 -10.16 12.97 8.69
CA GLU A 25 -9.10 13.38 7.74
C GLU A 25 -9.25 12.66 6.39
N SER A 26 -9.89 11.49 6.38
CA SER A 26 -10.18 10.78 5.16
C SER A 26 -11.36 11.39 4.40
N ASN A 27 -11.39 11.17 3.09
CA ASN A 27 -12.48 11.64 2.22
C ASN A 27 -13.83 10.90 2.44
N ILE A 28 -14.04 10.24 3.59
CA ILE A 28 -15.27 9.46 3.89
C ILE A 28 -16.51 10.31 3.76
N SER A 29 -16.48 11.56 4.22
CA SER A 29 -17.62 12.47 4.15
C SER A 29 -18.09 12.74 2.72
N LYS A 30 -17.23 12.55 1.71
CA LYS A 30 -17.60 12.65 0.27
C LYS A 30 -18.45 11.47 -0.20
N PHE A 31 -18.35 10.31 0.45
CA PHE A 31 -19.02 9.08 0.05
C PHE A 31 -20.19 8.71 0.99
N TYR A 32 -20.08 9.04 2.27
CA TYR A 32 -21.04 8.66 3.30
C TYR A 32 -21.52 9.85 4.11
N ARG A 33 -22.78 9.80 4.53
CA ARG A 33 -23.31 10.69 5.57
C ARG A 33 -23.06 10.04 6.92
N ILE A 34 -22.24 10.68 7.76
CA ILE A 34 -21.82 10.14 9.05
C ILE A 34 -22.78 10.60 10.14
N ILE A 35 -23.22 9.68 10.98
CA ILE A 35 -23.99 9.94 12.20
C ILE A 35 -23.24 9.34 13.36
N LYS A 36 -23.00 10.12 14.42
CA LYS A 36 -22.33 9.65 15.63
C LYS A 36 -23.36 9.30 16.69
N TYR A 37 -23.18 8.16 17.34
CA TYR A 37 -24.00 7.70 18.45
C TYR A 37 -23.10 7.33 19.62
N ASP A 38 -23.40 7.93 20.75
CA ASP A 38 -22.70 7.73 22.01
C ASP A 38 -23.60 6.94 22.95
N ILE A 39 -23.24 5.69 23.22
CA ILE A 39 -24.02 4.77 24.05
C ILE A 39 -24.18 5.34 25.47
N SER A 40 -23.18 6.07 25.98
CA SER A 40 -23.20 6.62 27.34
C SER A 40 -24.30 7.68 27.53
N LYS A 41 -24.74 8.32 26.44
CA LYS A 41 -25.72 9.41 26.48
C LYS A 41 -27.18 8.92 26.37
N LYS A 42 -27.43 7.60 26.27
CA LYS A 42 -28.74 6.89 26.22
C LYS A 42 -29.98 7.76 25.87
N LYS A 43 -29.99 8.41 24.69
CA LYS A 43 -31.15 9.25 24.28
C LYS A 43 -32.23 8.49 23.50
N ARG A 44 -31.87 7.46 22.72
CA ARG A 44 -32.76 6.65 21.85
C ARG A 44 -32.14 5.27 21.58
N THR A 45 -32.96 4.27 21.25
CA THR A 45 -32.50 2.95 20.80
C THR A 45 -31.86 3.02 19.41
N ILE A 46 -30.87 2.16 19.13
CA ILE A 46 -30.14 2.16 17.86
C ILE A 46 -31.08 1.81 16.71
N SER A 47 -31.98 0.86 16.90
CA SER A 47 -33.00 0.43 15.93
C SER A 47 -33.92 1.57 15.51
N SER A 48 -34.32 2.43 16.47
CA SER A 48 -35.15 3.60 16.15
C SER A 48 -34.40 4.56 15.23
N ILE A 49 -33.11 4.79 15.51
CA ILE A 49 -32.25 5.66 14.69
C ILE A 49 -32.04 5.05 13.31
N VAL A 50 -31.74 3.75 13.23
CA VAL A 50 -31.50 3.03 11.98
C VAL A 50 -32.71 3.07 11.06
N ASN A 51 -33.89 2.78 11.58
CA ASN A 51 -35.13 2.81 10.81
C ASN A 51 -35.50 4.24 10.38
N LYS A 52 -35.41 5.22 11.29
CA LYS A 52 -35.77 6.61 11.00
C LYS A 52 -34.86 7.24 9.95
N LEU A 53 -33.57 6.93 9.99
CA LEU A 53 -32.55 7.57 9.15
C LEU A 53 -32.12 6.70 7.96
N LYS A 54 -32.77 5.54 7.77
CA LYS A 54 -32.48 4.55 6.73
C LYS A 54 -30.97 4.25 6.67
N ILE A 55 -30.38 3.98 7.84
CA ILE A 55 -28.96 3.63 7.95
C ILE A 55 -28.75 2.24 7.35
N ALA A 56 -27.72 2.10 6.52
CA ALA A 56 -27.35 0.83 5.90
C ALA A 56 -26.10 0.21 6.51
N ILE A 57 -25.28 1.04 7.19
CA ILE A 57 -23.96 0.65 7.68
C ILE A 57 -23.79 1.14 9.12
N ILE A 58 -23.31 0.25 9.99
CA ILE A 58 -22.91 0.55 11.36
C ILE A 58 -21.41 0.31 11.48
N VAL A 59 -20.72 1.22 12.18
CA VAL A 59 -19.29 1.13 12.46
C VAL A 59 -19.08 1.12 13.97
N ILE A 60 -18.40 0.10 14.48
CA ILE A 60 -18.15 -0.12 15.91
C ILE A 60 -16.65 -0.29 16.18
N GLU A 61 -16.22 0.03 17.40
CA GLU A 61 -14.86 -0.23 17.86
C GLU A 61 -14.82 -1.50 18.72
N THR A 62 -14.35 -2.62 18.17
CA THR A 62 -14.43 -3.94 18.85
C THR A 62 -13.63 -3.99 20.14
N SER A 63 -12.56 -3.21 20.30
CA SER A 63 -11.78 -3.15 21.55
C SER A 63 -12.62 -2.70 22.74
N LYS A 64 -13.66 -1.90 22.52
CA LYS A 64 -14.59 -1.41 23.55
C LYS A 64 -15.88 -2.21 23.62
N ILE A 65 -16.04 -3.25 22.79
CA ILE A 65 -17.30 -4.00 22.71
C ILE A 65 -17.64 -4.69 24.04
N LYS A 66 -16.63 -5.05 24.84
CA LYS A 66 -16.81 -5.63 26.18
C LYS A 66 -17.40 -4.65 27.19
N GLU A 67 -17.30 -3.36 26.91
CA GLU A 67 -17.86 -2.28 27.74
C GLU A 67 -19.32 -1.97 27.35
N TYR A 68 -19.83 -2.58 26.27
CA TYR A 68 -21.17 -2.28 25.78
C TYR A 68 -22.20 -3.04 26.63
N PRO A 69 -23.30 -2.38 27.01
CA PRO A 69 -24.43 -3.05 27.64
C PRO A 69 -25.01 -4.18 26.76
N ASP A 70 -25.43 -5.30 27.38
CA ASP A 70 -25.95 -6.48 26.68
C ASP A 70 -27.17 -6.17 25.77
N ASP A 71 -28.02 -5.22 26.17
CA ASP A 71 -29.16 -4.75 25.38
C ASP A 71 -28.71 -4.15 24.04
N ILE A 72 -27.62 -3.38 24.04
CA ILE A 72 -27.05 -2.78 22.83
C ILE A 72 -26.42 -3.84 21.92
N ILE A 73 -25.74 -4.84 22.49
CA ILE A 73 -25.14 -5.93 21.73
C ILE A 73 -26.24 -6.72 21.00
N ARG A 74 -27.32 -7.08 21.70
CA ARG A 74 -28.48 -7.76 21.10
C ARG A 74 -29.11 -6.92 19.99
N GLU A 75 -29.25 -5.62 20.20
CA GLU A 75 -29.79 -4.71 19.19
C GLU A 75 -28.94 -4.66 17.91
N ILE A 76 -27.61 -4.63 18.04
CA ILE A 76 -26.70 -4.65 16.87
C ILE A 76 -26.79 -6.00 16.14
N ILE A 77 -26.91 -7.12 16.86
CA ILE A 77 -27.09 -8.45 16.28
C ILE A 77 -28.41 -8.51 15.48
N ASP A 78 -29.50 -8.04 16.06
CA ASP A 78 -30.83 -8.01 15.41
C ASP A 78 -30.84 -7.13 14.16
N LEU A 79 -30.06 -6.05 14.14
CA LEU A 79 -29.92 -5.21 12.95
C LEU A 79 -29.09 -5.91 11.87
N ARG A 80 -28.07 -6.67 12.26
CA ARG A 80 -27.26 -7.47 11.33
C ARG A 80 -28.10 -8.56 10.65
N THR A 81 -29.01 -9.23 11.37
CA THR A 81 -29.91 -10.23 10.77
C THR A 81 -30.92 -9.61 9.80
N LYS A 82 -31.23 -8.32 9.95
CA LYS A 82 -32.05 -7.53 9.02
C LYS A 82 -31.27 -6.98 7.81
N GLY A 83 -30.01 -7.39 7.63
CA GLY A 83 -29.18 -7.01 6.49
C GLY A 83 -28.39 -5.71 6.66
N ILE A 84 -28.35 -5.12 7.86
CA ILE A 84 -27.47 -3.99 8.15
C ILE A 84 -26.02 -4.48 8.24
N ILE A 85 -25.13 -3.83 7.50
CA ILE A 85 -23.71 -4.20 7.49
C ILE A 85 -23.04 -3.57 8.71
N VAL A 86 -22.42 -4.39 9.54
CA VAL A 86 -21.66 -3.95 10.72
C VAL A 86 -20.18 -4.14 10.44
N TYR A 87 -19.42 -3.05 10.42
CA TYR A 87 -17.96 -3.05 10.28
C TYR A 87 -17.28 -2.75 11.61
N GLU A 88 -16.14 -3.41 11.86
CA GLU A 88 -15.16 -2.91 12.80
C GLU A 88 -14.52 -1.63 12.22
N ALA A 89 -14.26 -0.64 13.07
CA ALA A 89 -13.78 0.68 12.66
C ALA A 89 -12.45 0.62 11.90
N GLU A 90 -11.52 -0.26 12.29
CA GLU A 90 -10.27 -0.47 11.57
C GLU A 90 -10.50 -1.07 10.18
N GLU A 91 -11.38 -2.07 10.05
CA GLU A 91 -11.72 -2.64 8.76
C GLU A 91 -12.43 -1.61 7.85
N PHE A 92 -13.33 -0.80 8.43
CA PHE A 92 -13.98 0.28 7.70
C PHE A 92 -12.94 1.30 7.19
N TYR A 93 -12.00 1.70 8.04
CA TYR A 93 -10.90 2.58 7.66
C TYR A 93 -10.08 1.99 6.51
N GLU A 94 -9.67 0.72 6.62
CA GLU A 94 -8.90 0.01 5.60
C GLU A 94 -9.64 -0.06 4.27
N ASN A 95 -10.95 -0.34 4.31
CA ASN A 95 -11.76 -0.46 3.12
C ASN A 95 -11.92 0.86 2.37
N ILE A 96 -11.97 1.99 3.08
CA ILE A 96 -12.06 3.31 2.46
C ILE A 96 -10.69 3.81 2.00
N ASN A 97 -9.70 3.79 2.89
CA ASN A 97 -8.41 4.42 2.66
C ASN A 97 -7.43 3.52 1.91
N LYS A 98 -7.76 2.24 1.79
CA LYS A 98 -6.93 1.22 1.16
C LYS A 98 -5.54 1.10 1.82
N ARG A 99 -5.45 1.41 3.11
CA ARG A 99 -4.22 1.36 3.93
C ARG A 99 -4.57 1.00 5.37
N ILE A 100 -3.63 0.37 6.08
CA ILE A 100 -3.82 -0.01 7.49
C ILE A 100 -3.42 1.17 8.40
N PRO A 101 -4.22 1.55 9.42
CA PRO A 101 -3.87 2.66 10.30
C PRO A 101 -2.80 2.24 11.32
N ILE A 102 -1.54 2.64 11.11
CA ILE A 102 -0.41 2.20 11.96
C ILE A 102 -0.48 2.78 13.38
N VAL A 103 -1.05 3.97 13.54
CA VAL A 103 -1.11 4.71 14.82
C VAL A 103 -1.93 3.97 15.89
N LYS A 104 -2.77 3.01 15.52
CA LYS A 104 -3.53 2.13 16.44
C LYS A 104 -3.04 0.69 16.50
N LEU A 105 -1.89 0.37 15.89
CA LEU A 105 -1.30 -0.95 16.02
C LEU A 105 -0.74 -1.12 17.45
N GLU A 106 -1.61 -1.42 18.42
CA GLU A 106 -1.15 -2.03 19.65
C GLU A 106 -0.53 -3.37 19.29
N ALA A 107 0.75 -3.56 19.62
CA ALA A 107 1.50 -4.78 19.31
C ALA A 107 0.76 -6.06 19.72
N LYS A 108 -0.08 -6.00 20.76
CA LYS A 108 -0.85 -7.13 21.27
C LYS A 108 -2.00 -7.59 20.34
N LYS A 109 -2.60 -6.69 19.55
CA LYS A 109 -3.78 -7.02 18.69
C LYS A 109 -3.39 -7.84 17.45
N TYR A 110 -2.27 -7.49 16.82
CA TYR A 110 -1.83 -8.13 15.55
C TYR A 110 -0.91 -9.36 15.73
N ILE A 111 -0.42 -9.62 16.95
CA ILE A 111 0.26 -10.89 17.26
C ILE A 111 -0.73 -12.06 17.21
N GLY A 112 -1.99 -11.83 17.59
CA GLY A 112 -3.05 -12.85 17.60
C GLY A 112 -3.84 -12.97 16.29
N ASP A 113 -3.74 -11.98 15.40
CA ASP A 113 -4.45 -12.00 14.13
C ASP A 113 -3.78 -12.94 13.12
N ASP A 114 -4.58 -13.83 12.52
CA ASP A 114 -4.25 -14.67 11.36
C ASP A 114 -3.80 -13.88 10.10
N ILE A 115 -3.76 -12.54 10.18
CA ILE A 115 -3.27 -11.60 9.16
C ILE A 115 -1.91 -12.02 8.61
N PHE A 116 -1.13 -12.73 9.41
CA PHE A 116 0.19 -13.23 9.04
C PHE A 116 0.28 -14.75 9.04
N SER A 117 -0.82 -15.51 8.95
CA SER A 117 -0.77 -16.98 9.02
C SER A 117 0.16 -17.58 7.96
N ILE A 118 1.00 -18.54 8.37
CA ILE A 118 2.08 -19.13 7.56
C ILE A 118 1.55 -20.01 6.41
N LYS A 119 0.36 -20.60 6.56
CA LYS A 119 -0.22 -21.54 5.58
C LYS A 119 -0.71 -20.87 4.30
N GLN A 120 -1.29 -19.67 4.35
CA GLN A 120 -1.60 -18.91 3.12
C GLN A 120 -0.31 -18.59 2.35
N ARG A 121 0.80 -18.37 3.05
CA ARG A 121 2.07 -17.94 2.42
C ARG A 121 2.59 -18.91 1.36
N ILE A 122 2.40 -20.23 1.47
CA ILE A 122 3.04 -21.19 0.54
C ILE A 122 2.30 -21.29 -0.81
N ARG A 123 0.98 -21.51 -0.80
CA ARG A 123 0.20 -21.64 -2.05
C ARG A 123 0.18 -20.34 -2.85
N HIS A 124 0.07 -19.21 -2.17
CA HIS A 124 0.15 -17.89 -2.80
C HIS A 124 1.54 -17.64 -3.41
N ARG A 125 2.64 -18.18 -2.87
CA ARG A 125 3.99 -17.96 -3.42
C ARG A 125 4.20 -18.60 -4.80
N LEU A 126 3.75 -19.84 -5.02
CA LEU A 126 3.93 -20.51 -6.30
C LEU A 126 3.09 -19.85 -7.40
N ILE A 127 1.83 -19.57 -7.11
CA ILE A 127 0.92 -18.87 -8.03
C ILE A 127 1.46 -17.47 -8.34
N LYS A 128 1.88 -16.71 -7.31
CA LYS A 128 2.53 -15.40 -7.46
C LYS A 128 3.75 -15.51 -8.36
N ARG A 129 4.58 -16.53 -8.17
CA ARG A 129 5.80 -16.74 -8.94
C ARG A 129 5.49 -17.00 -10.42
N PHE A 130 4.54 -17.87 -10.70
CA PHE A 130 4.10 -18.14 -12.07
C PHE A 130 3.55 -16.88 -12.74
N PHE A 131 2.72 -16.12 -12.02
CA PHE A 131 2.19 -14.84 -12.48
C PHE A 131 3.30 -13.82 -12.79
N ASP A 132 4.28 -13.67 -11.89
CA ASP A 132 5.44 -12.79 -12.10
C ASP A 132 6.23 -13.17 -13.34
N LEU A 133 6.57 -14.46 -13.49
CA LEU A 133 7.34 -14.92 -14.64
C LEU A 133 6.55 -14.72 -15.94
N SER A 134 5.25 -14.99 -15.94
CA SER A 134 4.38 -14.75 -17.09
C SER A 134 4.40 -13.28 -17.52
N LEU A 135 4.27 -12.35 -16.57
CA LEU A 135 4.36 -10.92 -16.85
C LEU A 135 5.75 -10.49 -17.34
N VAL A 136 6.82 -11.05 -16.77
CA VAL A 136 8.18 -10.77 -17.26
C VAL A 136 8.33 -11.24 -18.70
N PHE A 137 7.94 -12.48 -19.03
CA PHE A 137 8.03 -13.00 -20.39
C PHE A 137 7.20 -12.21 -21.39
N LEU A 138 6.02 -11.72 -20.99
CA LEU A 138 5.22 -10.83 -21.82
C LEU A 138 5.87 -9.44 -22.01
N ALA A 139 6.56 -8.92 -21.00
CA ALA A 139 7.21 -7.62 -21.07
C ALA A 139 8.57 -7.65 -21.78
N LEU A 140 9.28 -8.79 -21.77
CA LEU A 140 10.64 -8.93 -22.30
C LEU A 140 10.84 -8.46 -23.75
N PRO A 141 9.95 -8.78 -24.72
CA PRO A 141 10.10 -8.32 -26.10
C PRO A 141 10.16 -6.80 -26.26
N ILE A 142 9.55 -6.05 -25.34
CA ILE A 142 9.57 -4.59 -25.34
C ILE A 142 10.67 -4.08 -24.40
N ALA A 143 10.79 -4.67 -23.22
CA ALA A 143 11.73 -4.25 -22.20
C ALA A 143 13.20 -4.42 -22.64
N LEU A 144 13.52 -5.48 -23.38
CA LEU A 144 14.89 -5.76 -23.80
C LEU A 144 15.41 -4.72 -24.83
N PRO A 145 14.70 -4.42 -25.94
CA PRO A 145 15.10 -3.33 -26.84
C PRO A 145 15.23 -1.98 -26.14
N LEU A 146 14.26 -1.62 -25.27
CA LEU A 146 14.31 -0.35 -24.52
C LEU A 146 15.50 -0.29 -23.56
N THR A 147 15.85 -1.41 -22.92
CA THR A 147 17.03 -1.50 -22.07
C THR A 147 18.31 -1.31 -22.88
N ILE A 148 18.42 -1.92 -24.06
CA ILE A 148 19.57 -1.78 -24.96
C ILE A 148 19.72 -0.33 -25.40
N ILE A 149 18.63 0.31 -25.84
CA ILE A 149 18.62 1.73 -26.22
C ILE A 149 19.08 2.60 -25.03
N GLY A 150 18.51 2.38 -23.84
CA GLY A 150 18.89 3.13 -22.65
C GLY A 150 20.36 2.96 -22.28
N VAL A 151 20.90 1.75 -22.40
CA VAL A 151 22.32 1.45 -22.18
C VAL A 151 23.21 2.20 -23.17
N ILE A 152 22.89 2.15 -24.47
CA ILE A 152 23.65 2.86 -25.52
C ILE A 152 23.64 4.37 -25.25
N LEU A 153 22.47 4.96 -24.98
CA LEU A 153 22.34 6.38 -24.66
C LEU A 153 23.16 6.78 -23.43
N THR A 154 23.17 5.95 -22.38
CA THR A 154 23.97 6.20 -21.17
C THR A 154 25.48 6.15 -21.44
N LEU A 155 25.94 5.21 -22.26
CA LEU A 155 27.36 5.07 -22.62
C LEU A 155 27.84 6.25 -23.48
N LEU A 156 27.01 6.73 -24.40
CA LEU A 156 27.32 7.89 -25.23
C LEU A 156 27.27 9.20 -24.44
N SER A 157 26.42 9.29 -23.41
CA SER A 157 26.22 10.51 -22.63
C SER A 157 27.23 10.73 -21.52
N SER A 158 27.91 9.69 -21.00
CA SER A 158 28.80 9.82 -19.83
C SER A 158 29.84 8.71 -19.74
N LYS A 159 31.04 9.03 -19.23
CA LYS A 159 32.12 8.04 -19.04
C LYS A 159 31.77 6.98 -17.98
N GLY A 160 32.24 5.74 -18.19
CA GLY A 160 32.08 4.59 -17.28
C GLY A 160 30.91 3.65 -17.65
N GLY A 161 30.66 2.63 -16.84
CA GLY A 161 29.71 1.55 -17.13
C GLY A 161 28.23 1.96 -17.14
N ALA A 162 27.44 1.32 -18.00
CA ALA A 162 26.02 1.64 -18.21
C ALA A 162 25.09 1.21 -17.06
N PHE A 163 25.50 0.26 -16.23
CA PHE A 163 24.67 -0.28 -15.16
C PHE A 163 25.07 0.26 -13.79
N PHE A 164 24.07 0.41 -12.94
CA PHE A 164 24.21 0.74 -11.53
C PHE A 164 23.65 -0.42 -10.71
N ALA A 165 24.37 -0.81 -9.65
CA ALA A 165 23.94 -1.84 -8.72
C ALA A 165 23.96 -1.31 -7.29
N GLN A 166 22.92 -1.60 -6.51
CA GLN A 166 22.83 -1.19 -5.11
C GLN A 166 22.29 -2.31 -4.23
N THR A 167 22.86 -2.46 -3.03
CA THR A 167 22.34 -3.41 -2.04
C THR A 167 21.01 -2.92 -1.49
N ARG A 168 20.04 -3.82 -1.45
CA ARG A 168 18.70 -3.59 -0.92
C ARG A 168 18.25 -4.74 -0.03
N VAL A 169 17.29 -4.48 0.85
CA VAL A 169 16.65 -5.48 1.70
C VAL A 169 15.50 -6.15 0.97
N GLY A 170 15.51 -7.47 0.94
CA GLY A 170 14.50 -8.33 0.34
C GLY A 170 13.69 -9.10 1.37
N ARG A 171 13.10 -10.21 0.93
CA ARG A 171 12.26 -11.04 1.78
C ARG A 171 13.05 -11.60 2.96
N GLU A 172 12.42 -11.67 4.13
CA GLU A 172 13.00 -12.13 5.40
C GLU A 172 14.23 -11.33 5.82
N GLY A 173 14.37 -10.09 5.34
CA GLY A 173 15.51 -9.23 5.64
C GLY A 173 16.78 -9.57 4.84
N LYS A 174 16.74 -10.56 3.96
CA LYS A 174 17.92 -10.96 3.15
C LYS A 174 18.27 -9.88 2.15
N THR A 175 19.55 -9.53 2.06
CA THR A 175 20.01 -8.51 1.12
C THR A 175 20.24 -9.06 -0.28
N PHE A 176 20.03 -8.22 -1.30
CA PHE A 176 20.31 -8.54 -2.70
C PHE A 176 20.74 -7.27 -3.45
N LYS A 177 21.33 -7.43 -4.65
CA LYS A 177 21.70 -6.30 -5.51
C LYS A 177 20.57 -6.01 -6.48
N ILE A 178 20.03 -4.79 -6.43
CA ILE A 178 19.09 -4.28 -7.44
C ILE A 178 19.89 -3.73 -8.62
N TYR A 179 19.46 -4.01 -9.85
CA TYR A 179 20.11 -3.52 -11.07
C TYR A 179 19.27 -2.42 -11.75
N LYS A 180 19.94 -1.37 -12.22
CA LYS A 180 19.34 -0.26 -12.99
C LYS A 180 20.28 0.21 -14.08
N ILE A 181 19.76 0.95 -15.06
CA ILE A 181 20.59 1.75 -15.95
C ILE A 181 21.10 2.96 -15.17
N ARG A 182 22.38 3.28 -15.32
CA ARG A 182 22.99 4.43 -14.69
C ARG A 182 22.43 5.71 -15.32
N THR A 183 21.90 6.58 -14.47
CA THR A 183 21.33 7.87 -14.86
C THR A 183 22.09 9.07 -14.30
N MET A 184 23.10 8.83 -13.47
CA MET A 184 23.91 9.86 -12.82
C MET A 184 25.39 9.70 -13.18
N VAL A 185 26.10 10.83 -13.28
CA VAL A 185 27.56 10.87 -13.38
C VAL A 185 28.16 10.32 -12.09
N LEU A 186 29.25 9.54 -12.21
CA LEU A 186 30.00 9.06 -11.04
C LEU A 186 30.56 10.27 -10.27
N ASN A 187 30.05 10.49 -9.05
CA ASN A 187 30.65 11.40 -8.10
C ASN A 187 30.41 10.90 -6.66
N ASN A 188 31.36 11.14 -5.76
CA ASN A 188 31.41 10.54 -4.42
C ASN A 188 30.20 10.92 -3.55
N GLY A 189 29.28 9.96 -3.33
CA GLY A 189 28.38 9.88 -2.16
C GLY A 189 27.15 10.79 -2.11
N GLY A 190 26.09 10.35 -1.43
CA GLY A 190 24.92 11.17 -1.04
C GLY A 190 23.60 10.90 -1.77
N PHE A 191 22.48 11.12 -1.08
CA PHE A 191 21.11 11.00 -1.59
C PHE A 191 20.91 11.79 -2.89
N THR A 192 20.11 11.26 -3.82
CA THR A 192 19.61 12.03 -4.96
C THR A 192 18.59 13.06 -4.47
N GLN A 193 18.88 14.35 -4.63
CA GLN A 193 17.94 15.44 -4.38
C GLN A 193 17.04 15.70 -5.61
N ALA A 194 15.90 16.35 -5.40
CA ALA A 194 15.14 16.92 -6.51
C ALA A 194 16.03 17.95 -7.22
N ASN A 195 16.30 17.76 -8.53
CA ASN A 195 17.30 18.52 -9.30
C ASN A 195 18.79 18.28 -8.96
N ASP A 196 19.16 17.05 -8.58
CA ASP A 196 20.57 16.67 -8.44
C ASP A 196 21.36 16.90 -9.75
N SER A 197 22.39 17.76 -9.68
CA SER A 197 23.25 18.16 -10.80
C SER A 197 24.02 16.99 -11.41
N ARG A 198 24.13 15.86 -10.68
CA ARG A 198 24.75 14.63 -11.19
C ARG A 198 23.86 13.88 -12.18
N ILE A 199 22.57 14.19 -12.27
CA ILE A 199 21.67 13.52 -13.22
C ILE A 199 21.94 14.04 -14.64
N THR A 200 22.36 13.15 -15.54
CA THR A 200 22.61 13.51 -16.95
C THR A 200 21.29 13.87 -17.66
N PRO A 201 21.31 14.67 -18.74
CA PRO A 201 20.10 14.95 -19.52
C PRO A 201 19.39 13.68 -19.99
N ILE A 202 20.15 12.70 -20.49
CA ILE A 202 19.64 11.36 -20.83
C ILE A 202 19.10 10.65 -19.59
N GLY A 203 19.81 10.73 -18.45
CA GLY A 203 19.36 10.16 -17.19
C GLY A 203 18.03 10.72 -16.70
N LYS A 204 17.72 12.00 -16.97
CA LYS A 204 16.41 12.60 -16.69
C LYS A 204 15.33 11.91 -17.52
N ILE A 205 15.57 11.72 -18.82
CA ILE A 205 14.63 11.01 -19.72
C ILE A 205 14.42 9.57 -19.26
N LEU A 206 15.50 8.83 -18.96
CA LEU A 206 15.41 7.43 -18.53
C LEU A 206 14.63 7.26 -17.23
N ARG A 207 14.79 8.16 -16.25
CA ARG A 207 14.01 8.19 -15.00
C ARG A 207 12.56 8.59 -15.24
N PHE A 208 12.34 9.51 -16.18
CA PHE A 208 11.03 9.99 -16.52
C PHE A 208 10.18 8.89 -17.14
N THR A 209 10.76 8.11 -18.05
CA THR A 209 10.13 6.96 -18.72
C THR A 209 10.22 5.65 -17.94
N LYS A 210 10.94 5.62 -16.80
CA LYS A 210 11.24 4.43 -15.99
C LYS A 210 12.02 3.34 -16.75
N ILE A 211 12.61 3.66 -17.89
CA ILE A 211 13.47 2.73 -18.64
C ILE A 211 14.69 2.34 -17.81
N ASP A 212 15.15 3.22 -16.92
CA ASP A 212 16.26 2.92 -16.01
C ASP A 212 15.98 1.76 -15.04
N GLU A 213 14.70 1.46 -14.76
CA GLU A 213 14.29 0.40 -13.86
C GLU A 213 14.09 -0.97 -14.54
N LEU A 214 14.10 -1.05 -15.89
CA LEU A 214 13.90 -2.30 -16.63
C LEU A 214 14.90 -3.43 -16.28
N PRO A 215 16.18 -3.17 -15.97
CA PRO A 215 17.09 -4.23 -15.53
C PRO A 215 16.64 -4.96 -14.27
N GLN A 216 15.72 -4.40 -13.48
CA GLN A 216 15.13 -5.09 -12.32
C GLN A 216 14.31 -6.32 -12.71
N LEU A 217 13.86 -6.46 -13.97
CA LEU A 217 13.22 -7.69 -14.45
C LEU A 217 14.16 -8.90 -14.30
N TYR A 218 15.48 -8.71 -14.38
CA TYR A 218 16.45 -9.76 -14.07
C TYR A 218 16.40 -10.17 -12.60
N ASN A 219 16.21 -9.23 -11.66
CA ASN A 219 16.03 -9.56 -10.24
C ASN A 219 14.73 -10.36 -10.01
N VAL A 220 13.68 -10.08 -10.79
CA VAL A 220 12.47 -10.90 -10.77
C VAL A 220 12.77 -12.29 -11.31
N LEU A 221 13.43 -12.44 -12.47
CA LEU A 221 13.81 -13.76 -13.01
C LEU A 221 14.68 -14.57 -12.04
N ARG A 222 15.67 -13.95 -11.40
CA ARG A 222 16.54 -14.59 -10.39
C ARG A 222 15.80 -14.97 -9.11
N GLY A 223 14.66 -14.34 -8.85
CA GLY A 223 13.82 -14.60 -7.70
C GLY A 223 14.15 -13.74 -6.47
N ASP A 224 15.00 -12.73 -6.62
CA ASP A 224 15.26 -11.73 -5.57
C ASP A 224 14.02 -10.83 -5.35
N MET A 225 13.32 -10.52 -6.45
CA MET A 225 12.13 -9.65 -6.47
C MET A 225 10.89 -10.35 -7.04
N SER A 226 9.76 -9.66 -6.92
CA SER A 226 8.47 -9.89 -7.56
C SER A 226 8.18 -8.71 -8.50
N ILE A 227 7.27 -8.82 -9.47
CA ILE A 227 6.78 -7.64 -10.21
C ILE A 227 6.06 -6.71 -9.24
N ILE A 228 5.31 -7.29 -8.30
CA ILE A 228 4.41 -6.56 -7.39
C ILE A 228 4.78 -6.87 -5.94
N GLY A 229 5.01 -5.83 -5.17
CA GLY A 229 5.35 -5.91 -3.74
C GLY A 229 5.85 -4.58 -3.20
N PRO A 230 6.19 -4.53 -1.90
CA PRO A 230 6.80 -3.36 -1.29
C PRO A 230 8.08 -2.94 -2.02
N ARG A 231 8.33 -1.64 -2.17
CA ARG A 231 9.57 -1.16 -2.80
C ARG A 231 10.78 -1.53 -1.93
N PRO A 232 11.87 -2.08 -2.50
CA PRO A 232 13.04 -2.49 -1.73
C PRO A 232 13.82 -1.28 -1.19
N GLU A 233 14.07 -1.25 0.12
CA GLU A 233 14.79 -0.18 0.81
C GLU A 233 16.29 -0.48 0.98
N ILE A 234 17.08 0.56 1.23
CA ILE A 234 18.51 0.42 1.59
C ILE A 234 18.59 -0.10 3.04
N PRO A 235 19.50 -1.05 3.35
CA PRO A 235 19.64 -1.60 4.71
C PRO A 235 19.73 -0.54 5.82
N GLU A 236 20.55 0.50 5.62
CA GLU A 236 20.72 1.61 6.56
C GLU A 236 19.39 2.30 6.91
N TYR A 237 18.49 2.47 5.94
CA TYR A 237 17.17 3.06 6.20
C TYR A 237 16.21 2.08 6.82
N VAL A 238 16.32 0.80 6.50
CA VAL A 238 15.50 -0.22 7.16
C VAL A 238 15.78 -0.24 8.65
N GLU A 239 17.05 -0.15 9.05
CA GLU A 239 17.45 -0.08 10.46
C GLU A 239 16.88 1.17 11.12
N LYS A 240 17.16 2.35 10.56
CA LYS A 240 16.64 3.63 11.06
C LYS A 240 15.11 3.68 11.17
N TYR A 241 14.39 3.21 10.15
CA TYR A 241 12.94 3.20 10.17
C TYR A 241 12.38 2.16 11.13
N ALA A 242 13.04 1.03 11.32
CA ALA A 242 12.60 0.01 12.27
C ALA A 242 12.71 0.46 13.73
N GLU A 243 13.61 1.40 14.04
CA GLU A 243 13.70 2.03 15.36
C GLU A 243 12.55 3.01 15.61
N GLN A 244 12.11 3.72 14.57
CA GLN A 244 11.14 4.82 14.69
C GLN A 244 9.70 4.41 14.42
N ILE A 245 9.50 3.40 13.57
CA ILE A 245 8.20 3.00 13.06
C ILE A 245 7.94 1.55 13.50
N PRO A 246 6.97 1.33 14.41
CA PRO A 246 6.57 0.00 14.81
C PRO A 246 6.22 -0.86 13.59
N PHE A 247 6.59 -2.14 13.65
CA PHE A 247 6.25 -3.13 12.61
C PHE A 247 6.85 -2.87 11.22
N PHE A 248 7.78 -1.92 11.07
CA PHE A 248 8.39 -1.60 9.76
C PHE A 248 8.96 -2.84 9.06
N LYS A 249 9.55 -3.77 9.83
CA LYS A 249 10.12 -5.01 9.30
C LYS A 249 9.09 -5.96 8.69
N LEU A 250 7.79 -5.84 9.01
CA LEU A 250 6.74 -6.72 8.47
C LEU A 250 6.60 -6.60 6.94
N ARG A 251 6.99 -5.47 6.34
CA ARG A 251 6.99 -5.33 4.88
C ARG A 251 7.91 -6.33 4.17
N HIS A 252 8.95 -6.83 4.86
CA HIS A 252 9.87 -7.83 4.34
C HIS A 252 9.34 -9.27 4.40
N MET A 253 8.09 -9.49 4.81
CA MET A 253 7.49 -10.82 4.81
C MET A 253 7.23 -11.39 3.40
N VAL A 254 7.11 -10.50 2.41
CA VAL A 254 6.95 -10.84 1.00
C VAL A 254 8.17 -10.39 0.20
N LYS A 255 8.29 -10.85 -1.05
CA LYS A 255 9.35 -10.34 -1.93
C LYS A 255 9.07 -8.86 -2.25
N PRO A 256 10.09 -8.01 -2.31
CA PRO A 256 9.93 -6.66 -2.79
C PRO A 256 9.49 -6.64 -4.26
N GLY A 257 8.81 -5.56 -4.65
CA GLY A 257 8.25 -5.36 -5.99
C GLY A 257 9.06 -4.38 -6.84
N VAL A 258 8.95 -4.52 -8.16
CA VAL A 258 9.31 -3.45 -9.11
C VAL A 258 8.30 -2.29 -8.96
N THR A 259 7.01 -2.63 -8.90
CA THR A 259 5.91 -1.75 -8.51
C THR A 259 5.16 -2.32 -7.29
N GLY A 260 4.24 -1.54 -6.72
CA GLY A 260 3.53 -1.93 -5.50
C GLY A 260 2.34 -1.03 -5.18
N TRP A 261 1.55 -1.47 -4.20
CA TRP A 261 0.34 -0.76 -3.77
C TRP A 261 0.62 0.66 -3.27
N ALA A 262 1.70 0.84 -2.49
CA ALA A 262 2.15 2.16 -2.06
C ALA A 262 2.54 3.04 -3.26
N GLN A 263 3.29 2.50 -4.23
CA GLN A 263 3.75 3.24 -5.40
C GLN A 263 2.61 3.79 -6.27
N ILE A 264 1.47 3.07 -6.38
CA ILE A 264 0.33 3.56 -7.15
C ILE A 264 -0.53 4.59 -6.39
N HIS A 265 -0.58 4.54 -5.05
CA HIS A 265 -1.39 5.48 -4.24
C HIS A 265 -0.63 6.77 -3.93
N ILE A 266 0.69 6.68 -3.77
CA ILE A 266 1.57 7.80 -3.44
C ILE A 266 2.82 7.76 -4.33
N PRO A 267 2.69 7.99 -5.65
CA PRO A 267 3.81 7.87 -6.60
C PRO A 267 4.96 8.84 -6.33
N LYS A 268 4.68 10.00 -5.73
CA LYS A 268 5.66 11.07 -5.43
C LYS A 268 6.15 11.07 -3.98
N ALA A 269 6.05 9.94 -3.31
CA ALA A 269 6.21 9.90 -1.87
C ALA A 269 7.67 10.13 -1.41
N THR A 270 7.83 11.03 -0.44
CA THR A 270 9.13 11.44 0.10
C THR A 270 9.57 10.52 1.25
N PRO A 271 10.78 10.69 1.84
CA PRO A 271 11.16 9.98 3.07
C PRO A 271 10.23 10.25 4.26
N GLU A 272 9.54 11.40 4.29
CA GLU A 272 8.59 11.75 5.36
C GLU A 272 7.31 10.90 5.27
N ASP A 273 6.95 10.45 4.07
CA ASP A 273 5.79 9.56 3.83
C ASP A 273 6.04 8.10 4.25
N SER A 274 7.15 7.77 4.93
CA SER A 274 7.54 6.39 5.23
C SER A 274 6.50 5.61 6.04
N ILE A 275 5.81 6.27 6.97
CA ILE A 275 4.69 5.66 7.71
C ILE A 275 3.57 5.31 6.72
N LYS A 276 3.11 6.26 5.92
CA LYS A 276 2.02 6.06 4.95
C LYS A 276 2.38 5.00 3.89
N LYS A 277 3.63 4.95 3.44
CA LYS A 277 4.16 3.87 2.58
C LYS A 277 3.99 2.52 3.25
N LEU A 278 4.40 2.40 4.51
CA LEU A 278 4.25 1.16 5.28
C LEU A 278 2.76 0.79 5.43
N GLU A 279 1.87 1.75 5.71
CA GLU A 279 0.42 1.48 5.81
C GLU A 279 -0.17 0.84 4.55
N TYR A 280 0.25 1.31 3.37
CA TYR A 280 -0.13 0.73 2.08
C TYR A 280 0.53 -0.63 1.84
N ASP A 281 1.81 -0.78 2.18
CA ASP A 281 2.53 -2.06 2.04
C ASP A 281 1.89 -3.15 2.91
N LEU A 282 1.55 -2.83 4.16
CA LEU A 282 0.89 -3.78 5.06
C LEU A 282 -0.54 -4.11 4.60
N TYR A 283 -1.27 -3.14 4.04
CA TYR A 283 -2.57 -3.40 3.42
C TYR A 283 -2.47 -4.41 2.27
N TYR A 284 -1.48 -4.24 1.38
CA TYR A 284 -1.23 -5.18 0.29
C TYR A 284 -0.89 -6.58 0.82
N ILE A 285 -0.05 -6.68 1.84
CA ILE A 285 0.32 -7.96 2.45
C ILE A 285 -0.90 -8.64 3.09
N LYS A 286 -1.72 -7.89 3.83
CA LYS A 286 -2.93 -8.38 4.50
C LYS A 286 -4.02 -8.83 3.51
N ARG A 287 -4.22 -8.09 2.42
CA ARG A 287 -5.30 -8.32 1.44
C ARG A 287 -4.78 -8.96 0.14
N TYR A 288 -3.65 -9.65 0.21
CA TYR A 288 -3.01 -10.21 -0.97
C TYR A 288 -3.98 -11.09 -1.78
N SER A 289 -4.11 -10.78 -3.06
CA SER A 289 -4.87 -11.58 -4.03
C SER A 289 -4.34 -11.33 -5.43
N LEU A 290 -4.51 -12.30 -6.33
CA LEU A 290 -4.18 -12.12 -7.75
C LEU A 290 -4.96 -10.97 -8.39
N PHE A 291 -6.21 -10.74 -7.95
CA PHE A 291 -7.00 -9.62 -8.43
C PHE A 291 -6.37 -8.27 -8.04
N LEU A 292 -5.86 -8.17 -6.81
CA LEU A 292 -5.14 -6.98 -6.35
C LEU A 292 -3.86 -6.77 -7.16
N ASP A 293 -3.13 -7.84 -7.47
CA ASP A 293 -1.95 -7.80 -8.35
C ASP A 293 -2.31 -7.26 -9.75
N ILE A 294 -3.33 -7.82 -10.40
CA ILE A 294 -3.80 -7.35 -11.72
C ILE A 294 -4.17 -5.87 -11.66
N LYS A 295 -4.90 -5.45 -10.63
CA LYS A 295 -5.25 -4.04 -10.43
C LYS A 295 -4.00 -3.15 -10.33
N ILE A 296 -2.97 -3.58 -9.60
CA ILE A 296 -1.71 -2.83 -9.48
C ILE A 296 -1.01 -2.70 -10.83
N VAL A 297 -0.99 -3.75 -11.65
CA VAL A 297 -0.38 -3.70 -12.99
C VAL A 297 -1.10 -2.69 -13.87
N LEU A 298 -2.44 -2.71 -13.89
CA LEU A 298 -3.24 -1.79 -14.69
C LEU A 298 -3.04 -0.33 -14.25
N GLU A 299 -3.09 -0.05 -12.94
CA GLU A 299 -2.86 1.30 -12.41
C GLU A 299 -1.41 1.76 -12.64
N THR A 300 -0.43 0.87 -12.47
CA THR A 300 0.98 1.18 -12.79
C THR A 300 1.14 1.55 -14.27
N THR A 301 0.53 0.77 -15.17
CA THR A 301 0.58 1.02 -16.61
C THR A 301 -0.04 2.37 -16.94
N LYS A 302 -1.21 2.67 -16.36
CA LYS A 302 -1.85 3.99 -16.50
C LYS A 302 -0.95 5.12 -16.02
N ILE A 303 -0.36 5.00 -14.83
CA ILE A 303 0.53 6.02 -14.25
C ILE A 303 1.75 6.28 -15.16
N ILE A 304 2.35 5.22 -15.71
CA ILE A 304 3.50 5.32 -16.63
C ILE A 304 3.07 5.97 -17.95
N LEU A 305 1.96 5.52 -18.55
CA LEU A 305 1.47 6.06 -19.83
C LEU A 305 1.01 7.52 -19.71
N THR A 306 0.40 7.91 -18.59
CA THR A 306 0.02 9.31 -18.33
C THR A 306 1.16 10.15 -17.77
N LEU A 307 2.36 9.57 -17.60
CA LEU A 307 3.56 10.24 -17.08
C LEU A 307 3.37 10.89 -15.69
N ASN A 308 2.41 10.39 -14.89
CA ASN A 308 2.07 10.93 -13.57
C ASN A 308 2.96 10.39 -12.43
N SER A 309 4.03 9.65 -12.79
CA SER A 309 4.92 8.98 -11.86
C SER A 309 6.00 9.87 -11.22
N ASN A 310 6.16 11.12 -11.68
CA ASN A 310 7.19 12.06 -11.23
C ASN A 310 6.58 13.44 -10.94
#